data_AF-A0A958J9U8-F1
#
_entry.id   AF-A0A958J9U8-F1
#
_cell.length_a   1.000
_cell.length_b   1.000
_cell.length_c   1.000
_cell.angle_alpha   90.00
_cell.angle_beta   90.00
_cell.angle_gamma   90.00
#
_symmetry.space_group_name_H-M   'P 1'
#
loop_
_entity.id
_entity.type
_entity.pdbx_description
1 polymer ?
#
loop_
_entity_poly.entity_id
_entity_poly.type
_entity_poly.pdbx_seq_one_letter_code
_entity_poly.pdbx_strand_id
1 'polypeptide(L)'
;MFAENLNKIIRNKKTLVCVGLDTDIEKLPAFLHSEFDPLFAFNRAIIEATHEYVAAFKLNLAFYESLGVPGWELLEKTLRLIPRGVLVIADAKRGDIENTGRKYAETFFDTYNFDAIT
;
A
#
# COMPACT_ATOMS: atom_id res chain seq x y z
N MET A 1 3.07 1.52 18.94
CA MET A 1 3.77 0.33 18.38
C MET A 1 2.79 -0.43 17.46
N PHE A 2 3.23 -1.15 16.42
CA PHE A 2 2.34 -1.74 15.39
C PHE A 2 1.14 -2.52 15.96
N ALA A 3 1.40 -3.47 16.87
CA ALA A 3 0.37 -4.31 17.48
C ALA A 3 -0.69 -3.51 18.26
N GLU A 4 -0.29 -2.42 18.92
CA GLU A 4 -1.22 -1.55 19.65
C GLU A 4 -2.12 -0.77 18.69
N ASN A 5 -1.54 -0.25 17.60
CA ASN A 5 -2.29 0.44 16.56
C ASN A 5 -3.29 -0.50 15.88
N LEU A 6 -2.86 -1.72 15.54
CA LEU A 6 -3.73 -2.75 14.97
C LEU A 6 -4.89 -3.07 15.92
N ASN A 7 -4.61 -3.34 17.19
CA ASN A 7 -5.65 -3.62 18.19
C ASN A 7 -6.63 -2.45 18.37
N LYS A 8 -6.14 -1.20 18.31
CA LYS A 8 -6.99 -0.01 18.35
C LYS A 8 -7.90 0.07 17.13
N ILE A 9 -7.38 -0.17 15.94
CA ILE A 9 -8.16 -0.15 14.70
C ILE A 9 -9.22 -1.27 14.70
N ILE A 10 -8.83 -2.50 15.06
CA ILE A 10 -9.76 -3.64 15.15
C ILE A 10 -10.89 -3.33 16.12
N ARG A 11 -10.61 -2.78 17.30
CA ARG A 11 -11.65 -2.43 18.28
C ARG A 11 -12.58 -1.33 17.77
N ASN A 12 -12.04 -0.31 17.12
CA ASN A 12 -12.80 0.84 16.66
C ASN A 12 -13.67 0.51 15.44
N LYS A 13 -13.08 -0.16 14.44
CA LYS A 13 -13.72 -0.48 13.16
C LYS A 13 -14.40 -1.84 13.12
N LYS A 14 -14.16 -2.70 14.13
CA LYS A 14 -14.67 -4.08 14.22
C LYS A 14 -14.35 -4.92 12.97
N THR A 15 -13.13 -4.74 12.44
CA THR A 15 -12.69 -5.38 11.21
C THR A 15 -11.28 -5.95 11.36
N LEU A 16 -11.03 -7.06 10.66
CA LEU A 16 -9.72 -7.67 10.45
C LEU A 16 -9.30 -7.62 8.97
N VAL A 17 -10.09 -6.96 8.13
CA VAL A 17 -9.90 -6.98 6.68
C VAL A 17 -8.64 -6.22 6.31
N CYS A 18 -7.80 -6.86 5.49
CA CYS A 18 -6.65 -6.27 4.82
C CYS A 18 -6.90 -6.31 3.32
N VAL A 19 -6.95 -5.15 2.67
CA VAL A 19 -7.18 -5.04 1.22
C VAL A 19 -5.87 -4.91 0.48
N GLY A 20 -5.68 -5.70 -0.57
CA GLY A 20 -4.53 -5.60 -1.48
C GLY A 20 -4.73 -4.47 -2.51
N LEU A 21 -3.67 -3.72 -2.79
CA LEU A 21 -3.61 -2.73 -3.88
C LEU A 21 -2.59 -3.18 -4.92
N ASP A 22 -2.93 -4.27 -5.60
CA ASP A 22 -2.09 -5.06 -6.49
C ASP A 22 -2.52 -4.81 -7.95
N THR A 23 -2.39 -3.57 -8.39
CA THR A 23 -3.07 -3.08 -9.60
C THR A 23 -2.32 -3.43 -10.88
N ASP A 24 -3.00 -4.19 -11.74
CA ASP A 24 -2.51 -4.67 -13.03
C ASP A 24 -3.22 -3.93 -14.17
N ILE A 25 -2.45 -3.29 -15.05
CA ILE A 25 -2.97 -2.50 -16.17
C ILE A 25 -3.87 -3.34 -17.09
N GLU A 26 -3.56 -4.63 -17.26
CA GLU A 26 -4.30 -5.51 -18.16
C GLU A 26 -5.65 -5.95 -17.57
N LYS A 27 -5.81 -5.82 -16.25
CA LYS A 27 -7.05 -6.17 -15.53
C LYS A 27 -7.92 -4.95 -15.20
N LEU A 28 -7.51 -3.76 -15.62
CA LEU A 28 -8.29 -2.55 -15.35
C LEU A 28 -9.63 -2.57 -16.09
N PRO A 29 -10.73 -2.16 -15.43
CA PRO A 29 -12.00 -1.91 -16.09
C PRO A 29 -11.86 -0.94 -17.27
N ALA A 30 -12.54 -1.24 -18.39
CA ALA A 30 -12.44 -0.47 -19.64
C ALA A 30 -12.60 1.05 -19.46
N PHE A 31 -13.49 1.48 -18.56
CA PHE A 31 -13.76 2.90 -18.32
C PHE A 31 -12.60 3.68 -17.67
N LEU A 32 -11.61 3.00 -17.08
CA LEU A 32 -10.44 3.64 -16.47
C LEU A 32 -9.29 3.83 -17.45
N HIS A 33 -9.30 3.18 -18.61
CA HIS A 33 -8.21 3.31 -19.59
C HIS A 33 -8.11 4.71 -20.19
N SER A 34 -9.18 5.51 -20.12
CA SER A 34 -9.18 6.92 -20.55
C SER A 34 -8.71 7.91 -19.48
N GLU A 35 -8.45 7.46 -18.25
CA GLU A 35 -7.90 8.32 -17.19
C GLU A 35 -6.45 8.69 -17.51
N PHE A 36 -6.01 9.85 -17.01
CA PHE A 36 -4.62 10.30 -17.17
C PHE A 36 -3.63 9.36 -16.45
N ASP A 37 -4.04 8.82 -15.29
CA ASP A 37 -3.27 7.85 -14.50
C ASP A 37 -4.21 6.69 -14.10
N PRO A 38 -4.46 5.71 -15.00
CA PRO A 38 -5.44 4.65 -14.79
C PRO A 38 -5.18 3.79 -13.56
N LEU A 39 -3.90 3.51 -13.28
CA LEU A 39 -3.48 2.71 -12.13
C LEU A 39 -3.76 3.45 -10.82
N PHE A 40 -3.42 4.74 -10.77
CA PHE A 40 -3.73 5.57 -9.60
C PHE A 40 -5.25 5.74 -9.42
N ALA A 41 -5.99 5.98 -10.50
CA ALA A 41 -7.45 6.11 -10.45
C ALA A 41 -8.12 4.84 -9.89
N PHE A 42 -7.62 3.66 -10.27
CA PHE A 42 -8.11 2.40 -9.72
C PHE A 42 -7.78 2.22 -8.24
N ASN A 43 -6.52 2.46 -7.84
CA ASN A 43 -6.11 2.45 -6.43
C ASN A 43 -6.97 3.41 -5.60
N ARG A 44 -7.20 4.63 -6.11
CA ARG A 44 -8.04 5.63 -5.46
C ARG A 44 -9.46 5.14 -5.25
N ALA A 45 -10.09 4.60 -6.29
CA ALA A 45 -11.46 4.09 -6.20
C ALA A 45 -11.59 2.98 -5.13
N ILE A 46 -10.62 2.07 -5.05
CA ILE A 46 -10.60 1.03 -4.01
C ILE A 46 -10.47 1.65 -2.62
N ILE A 47 -9.51 2.56 -2.42
CA ILE A 47 -9.27 3.20 -1.12
C ILE A 47 -10.53 3.97 -0.68
N GLU A 48 -11.09 4.82 -1.54
CA GLU A 48 -12.28 5.62 -1.25
C GLU A 48 -13.46 4.72 -0.86
N ALA A 49 -13.69 3.63 -1.60
CA ALA A 49 -14.80 2.72 -1.32
C ALA A 49 -14.62 1.85 -0.07
N THR A 50 -13.39 1.62 0.41
CA THR A 50 -13.11 0.57 1.41
C THR A 50 -12.45 1.06 2.70
N HIS A 51 -11.87 2.26 2.75
CA HIS A 51 -11.05 2.72 3.88
C HIS A 51 -11.78 2.70 5.25
N GLU A 52 -13.10 2.88 5.27
CA GLU A 52 -13.90 2.81 6.51
C GLU A 52 -14.03 1.39 7.07
N TYR A 53 -13.87 0.37 6.23
CA TYR A 53 -14.13 -1.04 6.56
C TYR A 53 -12.87 -1.90 6.74
N VAL A 54 -11.68 -1.33 6.50
CA VAL A 54 -10.41 -2.07 6.54
C VAL A 54 -9.56 -1.70 7.76
N ALA A 55 -8.83 -2.71 8.23
CA ALA A 55 -7.77 -2.53 9.22
C ALA A 55 -6.47 -2.07 8.55
N ALA A 56 -6.20 -2.57 7.34
CA ALA A 56 -4.98 -2.28 6.61
C ALA A 56 -5.18 -2.28 5.09
N PHE A 57 -4.32 -1.55 4.40
CA PHE A 57 -4.01 -1.76 2.99
C PHE A 57 -2.63 -2.41 2.86
N LYS A 58 -2.51 -3.37 1.96
CA LYS A 58 -1.25 -4.05 1.64
C LYS A 58 -0.91 -3.77 0.18
N LEU A 59 0.23 -3.13 -0.06
CA LEU A 59 0.69 -2.78 -1.40
C LEU A 59 1.77 -3.78 -1.79
N ASN A 60 1.51 -4.62 -2.80
CA ASN A 60 2.52 -5.55 -3.31
C ASN A 60 3.47 -4.84 -4.27
N LEU A 61 4.73 -4.73 -3.87
CA LEU A 61 5.72 -3.91 -4.55
C LEU A 61 6.02 -4.39 -5.97
N ALA A 62 5.79 -5.66 -6.32
CA ALA A 62 6.04 -6.16 -7.67
C ALA A 62 5.22 -5.42 -8.75
N PHE A 63 3.98 -5.01 -8.42
CA PHE A 63 3.10 -4.26 -9.33
C PHE A 63 3.56 -2.81 -9.54
N TYR A 64 4.31 -2.25 -8.60
CA TYR A 64 4.86 -0.90 -8.68
C TYR A 64 6.25 -0.95 -9.31
N GLU A 65 7.14 -1.81 -8.83
CA GLU A 65 8.53 -1.93 -9.28
C GLU A 65 8.66 -2.26 -10.77
N SER A 66 7.76 -3.10 -11.30
CA SER A 66 7.75 -3.47 -12.72
C SER A 66 7.52 -2.29 -13.68
N LEU A 67 7.01 -1.16 -13.17
CA LEU A 67 6.80 0.08 -13.92
C LEU A 67 8.02 1.02 -13.88
N GLY A 68 9.08 0.67 -13.16
CA GLY A 68 10.26 1.52 -12.98
C GLY A 68 9.99 2.77 -12.14
N VAL A 69 10.62 3.89 -12.49
CA VAL A 69 10.47 5.18 -11.76
C VAL A 69 9.00 5.63 -11.63
N PRO A 70 8.17 5.58 -12.70
CA PRO A 70 6.74 5.90 -12.59
C PRO A 70 5.98 5.06 -11.55
N GLY A 71 6.40 3.81 -11.35
CA GLY A 71 5.81 2.93 -10.34
C GLY A 71 6.07 3.38 -8.90
N TRP A 72 7.27 3.87 -8.63
CA TRP A 72 7.61 4.47 -7.33
C TRP A 72 6.85 5.76 -7.09
N GLU A 73 6.66 6.59 -8.12
CA GLU A 73 5.80 7.79 -8.03
C GLU A 73 4.34 7.43 -7.77
N LEU A 74 3.83 6.39 -8.45
CA LEU A 74 2.49 5.84 -8.22
C LEU A 74 2.33 5.32 -6.78
N LEU A 75 3.34 4.61 -6.26
CA LEU A 75 3.35 4.13 -4.88
C LEU A 75 3.24 5.29 -3.90
N GLU A 76 4.07 6.31 -4.05
CA GLU A 76 4.09 7.49 -3.18
C GLU A 76 2.76 8.26 -3.24
N LYS A 77 2.19 8.45 -4.44
CA LYS A 77 0.85 9.04 -4.62
C LYS A 77 -0.24 8.20 -3.93
N THR A 78 -0.18 6.88 -4.06
CA THR A 78 -1.16 5.96 -3.46
C THR A 78 -1.08 6.01 -1.94
N LEU A 79 0.12 5.97 -1.35
CA LEU A 79 0.32 6.07 0.10
C LEU A 79 -0.24 7.39 0.66
N ARG A 80 -0.04 8.51 -0.03
CA ARG A 80 -0.56 9.83 0.38
C ARG A 80 -2.09 9.89 0.44
N LEU A 81 -2.78 9.04 -0.31
CA LEU A 81 -4.25 8.99 -0.33
C LEU A 81 -4.83 8.19 0.86
N ILE A 82 -4.07 7.24 1.39
CA ILE A 82 -4.57 6.36 2.45
C ILE A 82 -4.78 7.19 3.73
N PRO A 83 -6.00 7.23 4.28
CA PRO A 83 -6.29 8.05 5.44
C PRO A 83 -5.62 7.51 6.69
N ARG A 84 -5.35 8.40 7.64
CA ARG A 84 -4.87 8.01 8.97
C ARG A 84 -5.89 7.07 9.64
N GLY A 85 -5.39 6.16 10.47
CA GLY A 85 -6.24 5.17 11.15
C GLY A 85 -6.54 3.92 10.31
N VAL A 86 -5.82 3.75 9.21
CA VAL A 86 -5.64 2.49 8.47
C VAL A 86 -4.14 2.19 8.46
N LEU A 87 -3.75 0.94 8.65
CA LEU A 87 -2.35 0.54 8.53
C LEU A 87 -1.94 0.38 7.07
N VAL A 88 -0.70 0.66 6.75
CA VAL A 88 -0.11 0.40 5.42
C VAL A 88 1.02 -0.62 5.51
N ILE A 89 0.91 -1.68 4.71
CA ILE A 89 1.85 -2.80 4.71
C ILE A 89 2.55 -2.87 3.35
N ALA A 90 3.88 -2.84 3.36
CA ALA A 90 4.70 -3.10 2.18
C ALA A 90 4.84 -4.62 1.99
N ASP A 91 4.15 -5.18 1.00
CA ASP A 91 4.36 -6.58 0.61
C ASP A 91 5.53 -6.66 -0.38
N ALA A 92 6.76 -6.61 0.15
CA ALA A 92 7.99 -6.44 -0.60
C ALA A 92 8.89 -7.69 -0.63
N LYS A 93 8.61 -8.68 0.23
CA LYS A 93 9.35 -9.93 0.43
C LYS A 93 10.86 -9.72 0.55
N ARG A 94 11.25 -8.70 1.31
CA ARG A 94 12.67 -8.33 1.44
C ARG A 94 13.39 -9.22 2.44
N GLY A 95 14.53 -9.77 2.04
CA GLY A 95 15.39 -10.55 2.90
C GLY A 95 16.84 -10.50 2.42
N ASP A 96 17.75 -10.08 3.28
CA ASP A 96 19.18 -9.94 3.00
C ASP A 96 19.97 -9.87 4.33
N ILE A 97 21.30 -9.83 4.26
CA ILE A 97 22.19 -9.68 5.41
C ILE A 97 21.97 -8.34 6.12
N GLU A 98 22.36 -8.24 7.39
CA GLU A 98 22.08 -7.12 8.29
C GLU A 98 22.24 -5.72 7.65
N ASN A 99 23.39 -5.42 7.05
CA ASN A 99 23.65 -4.09 6.51
C ASN A 99 22.70 -3.73 5.35
N THR A 100 22.40 -4.69 4.48
CA THR A 100 21.44 -4.49 3.38
C THR A 100 20.00 -4.49 3.91
N GLY A 101 19.68 -5.36 4.86
CA GLY A 101 18.41 -5.39 5.57
C GLY A 101 18.06 -4.05 6.21
N ARG A 102 19.04 -3.36 6.81
CA ARG A 102 18.88 -2.01 7.32
C ARG A 102 18.52 -1.00 6.23
N LYS A 103 19.07 -1.12 5.01
CA LYS A 103 18.68 -0.27 3.88
C LYS A 103 17.26 -0.53 3.39
N TYR A 104 16.78 -1.77 3.45
CA TYR A 104 15.35 -2.03 3.26
C TYR A 104 14.51 -1.38 4.37
N ALA A 105 14.90 -1.54 5.64
CA ALA A 105 14.19 -0.92 6.75
C ALA A 105 14.11 0.62 6.60
N GLU A 106 15.23 1.29 6.30
CA GLU A 106 15.29 2.74 6.03
C GLU A 106 14.38 3.15 4.86
N THR A 107 14.32 2.32 3.81
CA THR A 107 13.46 2.59 2.65
C THR A 107 11.98 2.56 3.07
N PHE A 108 11.53 1.46 3.70
CA PHE A 108 10.10 1.27 3.91
C PHE A 108 9.57 1.99 5.16
N PHE A 109 10.34 2.05 6.24
CA PHE A 109 9.90 2.69 7.48
C PHE A 109 10.19 4.19 7.52
N ASP A 110 11.35 4.64 7.03
CA ASP A 110 11.73 6.05 7.16
C ASP A 110 11.38 6.87 5.91
N THR A 111 11.66 6.32 4.71
CA THR A 111 11.43 7.06 3.46
C THR A 111 9.95 7.06 3.07
N TYR A 112 9.30 5.90 3.11
CA TYR A 112 7.91 5.74 2.66
C TYR A 112 6.87 5.61 3.80
N ASN A 113 7.32 5.55 5.06
CA ASN A 113 6.44 5.53 6.25
C ASN A 113 5.41 4.37 6.27
N PHE A 114 5.81 3.18 5.84
CA PHE A 114 4.99 1.98 6.04
C PHE A 114 4.92 1.58 7.51
N ASP A 115 3.82 0.96 7.92
CA ASP A 115 3.66 0.45 9.29
C ASP A 115 4.28 -0.96 9.47
N ALA A 116 4.38 -1.72 8.38
CA ALA A 116 4.95 -3.07 8.34
C ALA A 116 5.49 -3.43 6.96
N ILE A 117 6.35 -4.44 6.91
CA ILE A 117 6.92 -5.03 5.70
C ILE A 117 6.95 -6.55 5.79
N THR A 118 6.78 -7.23 4.66
CA THR A 118 7.05 -8.67 4.50
C THR A 118 8.35 -8.91 3.74
#